data_AF-A0A0R2RNN7-F1
#
_entry.id   AF-A0A0R2RNN7-F1
#
_cell.length_a   1.000
_cell.length_b   1.000
_cell.length_c   1.000
_cell.angle_alpha   90.00
_cell.angle_beta   90.00
_cell.angle_gamma   90.00
#
_symmetry.space_group_name_H-M   'P 1'
#
loop_
_entity.id
_entity.type
_entity.pdbx_description
1 polymer ?
#
loop_
_entity_poly.entity_id
_entity_poly.type
_entity_poly.pdbx_seq_one_letter_code
_entity_poly.pdbx_strand_id
1 'polypeptide(L)'
;MPSSFYIIRSMQRPELWDLYSGIIKTAVFAHILITIACYQGLNVEGGAEGVGRATTSAVVYSILWIIIADAILTGLFFFAL
;
A
#
# COMPACT_ATOMS: atom_id res chain seq x y z
N MET A 1 -33.50 -7.76 8.12
CA MET A 1 -33.02 -7.73 6.71
C MET A 1 -32.43 -9.10 6.41
N PRO A 2 -32.95 -9.86 5.42
CA PRO A 2 -32.49 -11.21 5.17
C PRO A 2 -31.01 -11.14 4.75
N SER A 3 -30.12 -11.79 5.50
CA SER A 3 -28.68 -11.85 5.22
C SER A 3 -28.37 -12.31 3.79
N SER A 4 -29.24 -13.16 3.23
CA SER A 4 -29.20 -13.59 1.83
C SER A 4 -29.22 -12.41 0.85
N PHE A 5 -29.97 -11.34 1.13
CA PHE A 5 -30.06 -10.18 0.25
C PHE A 5 -28.82 -9.28 0.32
N TYR A 6 -28.11 -9.25 1.45
CA TYR A 6 -26.85 -8.51 1.59
C TYR A 6 -25.73 -9.11 0.74
N ILE A 7 -25.57 -10.44 0.78
CA ILE A 7 -24.51 -11.15 0.06
C ILE A 7 -24.69 -11.04 -1.46
N ILE A 8 -25.93 -11.14 -1.94
CA ILE A 8 -26.25 -11.01 -3.38
C ILE A 8 -25.94 -9.59 -3.87
N ARG A 9 -26.16 -8.56 -3.04
CA ARG A 9 -25.89 -7.15 -3.38
C ARG A 9 -24.40 -6.80 -3.38
N SER A 10 -23.60 -7.38 -2.48
CA SER A 10 -22.14 -7.16 -2.47
C SER A 10 -21.44 -7.88 -3.63
N MET A 11 -21.95 -9.01 -4.09
CA MET A 11 -21.39 -9.71 -5.25
C MET A 11 -21.75 -9.10 -6.61
N GLN A 12 -22.79 -8.26 -6.69
CA GLN A 12 -23.21 -7.59 -7.92
C GLN A 12 -22.49 -6.26 -8.21
N ARG A 13 -21.71 -5.74 -7.26
CA ARG A 13 -21.09 -4.40 -7.31
C ARG A 13 -19.60 -4.32 -7.72
N PRO A 14 -18.79 -5.40 -7.84
CA PRO A 14 -17.39 -5.20 -8.20
C PRO A 14 -17.30 -4.86 -9.68
N GLU A 15 -16.89 -3.64 -10.01
CA GLU A 15 -16.53 -3.30 -11.37
C GLU A 15 -15.15 -3.89 -11.67
N LEU A 16 -14.90 -4.35 -12.90
CA LEU A 16 -13.58 -4.86 -13.29
C LEU A 16 -12.48 -3.83 -13.02
N TRP A 17 -12.83 -2.54 -13.09
CA TRP A 17 -11.94 -1.42 -12.78
C TRP A 17 -11.45 -1.39 -11.32
N ASP A 18 -12.29 -1.76 -10.35
CA ASP A 18 -11.90 -1.84 -8.94
C ASP A 18 -10.80 -2.90 -8.72
N LEU A 19 -10.87 -4.00 -9.48
CA LEU A 19 -9.87 -5.05 -9.42
C LEU A 19 -8.54 -4.59 -10.04
N TYR A 20 -8.57 -4.01 -11.24
CA TYR A 20 -7.36 -3.54 -11.92
C TYR A 20 -6.67 -2.40 -11.16
N SER A 21 -7.44 -1.42 -10.67
CA SER A 21 -6.92 -0.31 -9.87
C SER A 21 -6.29 -0.79 -8.56
N GLY A 22 -6.88 -1.79 -7.90
CA GLY A 22 -6.30 -2.43 -6.71
C GLY A 22 -4.97 -3.15 -6.98
N ILE A 23 -4.88 -3.88 -8.09
CA ILE A 23 -3.62 -4.58 -8.48
C ILE A 23 -2.51 -3.56 -8.77
N ILE A 24 -2.82 -2.48 -9.50
CA ILE A 24 -1.83 -1.44 -9.81
C ILE A 24 -1.36 -0.74 -8.53
N LYS A 25 -2.28 -0.37 -7.63
CA LYS A 25 -1.94 0.24 -6.33
C LYS A 25 -1.00 -0.63 -5.51
N THR A 26 -1.33 -1.91 -5.36
CA THR A 26 -0.53 -2.85 -4.56
C THR A 26 0.87 -3.06 -5.14
N ALA A 27 1.02 -3.11 -6.47
CA ALA A 27 2.33 -3.17 -7.11
C ALA A 27 3.19 -1.94 -6.82
N VAL A 28 2.61 -0.73 -6.85
CA VAL A 28 3.31 0.52 -6.52
C VAL A 28 3.73 0.54 -5.06
N PHE A 29 2.84 0.14 -4.14
CA PHE A 29 3.16 0.10 -2.71
C PHE A 29 4.28 -0.89 -2.39
N ALA A 30 4.28 -2.07 -3.04
CA ALA A 30 5.35 -3.05 -2.90
C ALA A 30 6.69 -2.48 -3.38
N HIS A 31 6.72 -1.79 -4.52
CA HIS A 31 7.94 -1.18 -5.04
C HIS A 31 8.52 -0.11 -4.09
N ILE A 32 7.66 0.73 -3.52
CA ILE A 32 8.04 1.75 -2.52
C ILE A 32 8.63 1.08 -1.28
N LEU A 33 7.92 0.07 -0.74
CA LEU A 33 8.31 -0.62 0.48
C LEU A 33 9.66 -1.33 0.32
N ILE A 34 9.87 -2.04 -0.78
CA ILE A 34 11.13 -2.75 -1.05
C ILE A 34 12.29 -1.75 -1.14
N THR A 35 12.11 -0.66 -1.88
CA THR A 35 13.15 0.36 -2.05
C THR A 35 13.56 0.97 -0.71
N ILE A 36 12.59 1.34 0.14
CA ILE A 36 12.86 1.94 1.45
C ILE A 36 13.47 0.91 2.41
N ALA A 37 12.97 -0.33 2.42
CA ALA A 37 13.49 -1.39 3.26
C ALA A 37 14.95 -1.73 2.92
N CYS A 38 15.27 -1.86 1.63
CA CYS A 38 16.64 -2.09 1.17
C CYS A 38 17.54 -0.91 1.50
N TYR A 39 17.08 0.33 1.30
CA TYR A 39 17.87 1.52 1.62
C TYR A 39 18.23 1.59 3.11
N GLN A 40 17.27 1.35 4.01
CA GLN A 40 17.53 1.39 5.44
C GLN A 40 18.33 0.18 5.92
N GLY A 41 18.15 -0.99 5.30
CA GLY A 41 18.93 -2.18 5.61
C GLY A 41 20.41 -2.06 5.20
N LEU A 42 20.69 -1.40 4.07
CA LEU A 42 22.06 -1.20 3.59
C LEU A 42 22.82 -0.11 4.35
N ASN A 43 22.11 0.88 4.92
CA ASN A 43 22.69 1.99 5.67
C ASN A 43 22.69 1.78 7.19
N VAL A 44 22.48 0.54 7.65
CA VAL A 44 22.42 0.26 9.10
C VAL A 44 23.81 0.24 9.74
N GLU A 45 23.93 0.91 10.88
CA GLU A 45 25.15 0.97 11.69
C GLU A 45 24.83 0.67 13.16
N GLY A 46 25.81 0.18 13.94
CA GLY A 46 25.64 -0.02 15.39
C GLY A 46 25.06 -1.38 15.81
N GLY A 47 25.24 -2.42 15.00
CA GLY A 47 24.91 -3.81 15.37
C GLY A 47 23.41 -4.06 15.58
N ALA A 48 23.06 -4.98 16.48
CA ALA A 48 21.66 -5.42 16.67
C ALA A 48 20.70 -4.29 17.08
N GLU A 49 21.16 -3.33 17.89
CA GLU A 49 20.36 -2.17 18.29
C GLU A 49 20.11 -1.21 17.11
N GLY A 50 21.12 -1.06 16.25
CA GLY A 50 21.03 -0.32 14.99
C GLY A 50 19.98 -0.90 14.04
N VAL A 51 19.94 -2.22 13.90
CA VAL A 51 18.96 -2.93 13.07
C VAL A 51 17.53 -2.69 13.56
N GLY A 52 17.31 -2.69 14.88
CA GLY A 52 16.01 -2.34 15.45
C GLY A 52 15.57 -0.92 15.06
N ARG A 53 16.45 0.07 15.26
CA ARG A 53 16.18 1.48 14.91
C ARG A 53 15.95 1.69 13.41
N ALA A 54 16.77 1.06 12.56
CA ALA A 54 16.64 1.14 11.11
C ALA A 54 15.32 0.54 10.63
N THR A 55 14.90 -0.60 11.21
CA THR A 55 13.62 -1.24 10.88
C THR A 55 12.43 -0.36 11.26
N THR A 56 12.42 0.22 12.47
CA THR A 56 11.35 1.15 12.88
C THR A 56 11.28 2.36 11.96
N SER A 57 12.43 2.95 11.63
CA SER A 57 12.51 4.09 10.71
C SER A 57 12.02 3.70 9.31
N ALA A 58 12.42 2.54 8.79
CA ALA A 58 11.98 2.02 7.50
C ALA A 58 10.46 1.89 7.40
N VAL A 59 9.81 1.38 8.46
CA VAL A 59 8.35 1.24 8.50
C VAL A 59 7.67 2.61 8.49
N VAL A 60 8.15 3.57 9.30
CA VAL A 60 7.59 4.93 9.33
C VAL A 60 7.69 5.60 7.96
N TYR A 61 8.88 5.59 7.34
CA TYR A 61 9.05 6.17 6.00
C TYR A 61 8.21 5.47 4.95
N SER A 62 8.13 4.13 4.99
CA SER A 62 7.31 3.37 4.04
C SER A 62 5.83 3.74 4.15
N ILE A 63 5.29 3.83 5.37
CA ILE A 63 3.87 4.20 5.58
C ILE A 63 3.59 5.62 5.07
N LEU A 64 4.47 6.58 5.35
CA LEU A 64 4.30 7.96 4.86
C LEU A 64 4.27 8.02 3.33
N TRP A 65 5.22 7.34 2.67
CA TRP A 65 5.27 7.29 1.20
C TRP A 65 4.08 6.54 0.58
N ILE A 66 3.63 5.46 1.21
CA ILE A 66 2.45 4.70 0.76
C ILE A 66 1.19 5.56 0.84
N ILE A 67 0.99 6.33 1.92
CA ILE A 67 -0.16 7.22 2.06
C ILE A 67 -0.18 8.28 0.95
N ILE A 68 0.97 8.90 0.68
CA ILE A 68 1.10 9.90 -0.39
C ILE A 68 0.82 9.25 -1.75
N ALA A 69 1.40 8.07 -2.01
CA ALA A 69 1.19 7.34 -3.25
C ALA A 69 -0.27 6.93 -3.44
N ASP A 70 -0.97 6.48 -2.39
CA ASP A 70 -2.39 6.13 -2.47
C ASP A 70 -3.25 7.35 -2.77
N ALA A 71 -2.97 8.51 -2.15
CA ALA A 71 -3.70 9.74 -2.44
C ALA A 71 -3.54 10.16 -3.91
N ILE A 72 -2.31 10.08 -4.44
CA ILE A 72 -2.00 10.40 -5.84
C ILE A 72 -2.71 9.41 -6.78
N LEU A 73 -2.58 8.10 -6.55
CA LEU A 73 -3.17 7.07 -7.40
C LEU A 73 -4.70 7.11 -7.36
N THR A 74 -5.30 7.36 -6.20
CA THR A 74 -6.75 7.53 -6.06
C THR A 74 -7.23 8.76 -6.82
N GLY A 75 -6.54 9.90 -6.67
CA GLY A 75 -6.84 11.10 -7.45
C GLY A 75 -6.77 10.82 -8.95
N LEU A 76 -5.72 10.14 -9.42
CA LEU A 76 -5.57 9.78 -10.83
C LEU A 76 -6.68 8.84 -11.33
N PHE A 77 -7.01 7.78 -10.59
CA PHE A 77 -7.96 6.76 -11.04
C PHE A 77 -9.44 7.16 -10.94
N PHE A 78 -9.81 8.07 -10.03
CA PHE A 78 -11.19 8.52 -9.86
C PHE A 78 -11.47 9.89 -10.49
N PHE A 79 -10.45 10.76 -10.61
CA PHE A 79 -10.64 12.12 -11.14
C PHE A 79 -10.19 12.25 -12.60
N ALA A 80 -9.25 11.42 -13.08
CA ALA A 80 -8.71 11.51 -14.44
C ALA A 80 -9.10 10.34 -15.36
N LEU A 81 -9.68 9.26 -14.83
CA LEU A 81 -10.15 8.06 -15.54
C LEU A 81 -11.60 7.77 -15.16
#